data_AF-A0A934C288-F1
#
_entry.id   AF-A0A934C288-F1
#
_cell.length_a   1.000
_cell.length_b   1.000
_cell.length_c   1.000
_cell.angle_alpha   90.00
_cell.angle_beta   90.00
_cell.angle_gamma   90.00
#
_symmetry.space_group_name_H-M   'P 1'
#
loop_
_entity.id
_entity.type
_entity.pdbx_description
1 polymer ?
#
loop_
_entity_poly.entity_id
_entity_poly.type
_entity_poly.pdbx_seq_one_letter_code
_entity_poly.pdbx_strand_id
1 'polypeptide(L)'
;MRRDTGWAGAGSASAAIQARFQVSGALAQPVLTLFVGTQAVATNTTWSSALNAAEIRAVTRAVGAFPIAEDSRDSALLVTLPPGAYTLQVSGANETSGIALVEVYEVP
;
A
#
# COMPACT_ATOMS: atom_id res chain seq x y z
N MET A 1 -17.64 6.40 -37.70
CA MET A 1 -18.27 5.52 -36.70
C MET A 1 -17.24 4.47 -36.29
N ARG A 2 -16.38 4.79 -35.32
CA ARG A 2 -15.48 3.80 -34.70
C ARG A 2 -16.10 3.42 -33.36
N ARG A 3 -16.14 2.12 -33.07
CA ARG A 3 -16.60 1.55 -31.82
C ARG A 3 -15.35 1.32 -30.97
N ASP A 4 -15.24 2.10 -29.92
CA ASP A 4 -14.16 2.02 -28.94
C ASP A 4 -14.72 1.16 -27.80
N THR A 5 -14.77 -0.15 -28.01
CA THR A 5 -15.20 -1.10 -26.97
C THR A 5 -14.00 -1.54 -26.16
N GLY A 6 -13.92 -0.99 -24.94
CA GLY A 6 -13.64 -1.78 -23.75
C GLY A 6 -12.18 -1.99 -23.37
N TRP A 7 -11.65 -1.07 -22.55
CA TRP A 7 -10.81 -1.49 -21.43
C TRP A 7 -11.25 -0.71 -20.19
N ALA A 8 -12.10 -1.33 -19.37
CA ALA A 8 -12.42 -0.87 -18.03
C ALA A 8 -11.91 -1.94 -17.06
N GLY A 9 -10.95 -1.58 -16.21
CA GLY A 9 -10.56 -2.41 -15.07
C GLY A 9 -9.11 -2.87 -15.05
N ALA A 10 -8.17 -1.93 -14.95
CA ALA A 10 -6.91 -2.20 -14.27
C ALA A 10 -6.70 -1.05 -13.27
N GLY A 11 -7.31 -1.17 -12.08
CA GLY A 11 -6.90 -0.32 -10.96
C GLY A 11 -5.42 -0.58 -10.73
N SER A 12 -4.59 0.42 -10.99
CA SER A 12 -3.14 0.28 -10.97
C SER A 12 -2.67 -0.07 -9.58
N ALA A 13 -2.18 -1.30 -9.46
CA ALA A 13 -1.19 -1.71 -8.50
C ALA A 13 0.06 -0.83 -8.58
N SER A 14 0.62 -0.40 -7.45
CA SER A 14 1.94 0.22 -7.25
C SER A 14 2.68 0.68 -8.53
N ALA A 15 2.08 1.64 -9.23
CA ALA A 15 2.65 2.23 -10.45
C ALA A 15 4.06 2.77 -10.18
N ALA A 16 4.33 3.15 -8.92
CA ALA A 16 5.63 3.59 -8.44
C ALA A 16 6.74 2.55 -8.64
N ILE A 17 6.60 1.29 -8.18
CA ILE A 17 7.68 0.30 -8.27
C ILE A 17 7.86 -0.20 -9.71
N GLN A 18 6.76 -0.42 -10.44
CA GLN A 18 6.86 -0.82 -11.85
C GLN A 18 7.53 0.26 -12.69
N ALA A 19 7.10 1.53 -12.56
CA ALA A 19 7.66 2.61 -13.36
C ALA A 19 9.09 2.99 -12.92
N ARG A 20 9.37 2.99 -11.62
CA ARG A 20 10.63 3.51 -11.07
C ARG A 20 11.74 2.48 -10.99
N PHE A 21 11.39 1.22 -10.74
CA PHE A 21 12.36 0.12 -10.60
C PHE A 21 12.27 -0.92 -11.71
N GLN A 22 11.37 -0.76 -12.69
CA GLN A 22 11.19 -1.68 -13.81
C GLN A 22 10.89 -3.12 -13.36
N VAL A 23 10.22 -3.25 -12.21
CA VAL A 23 9.84 -4.56 -11.66
C VAL A 23 8.56 -5.02 -12.34
N SER A 24 8.64 -6.14 -13.06
CA SER A 24 7.47 -6.83 -13.60
C SER A 24 6.76 -7.64 -12.51
N GLY A 25 5.43 -7.74 -12.57
CA GLY A 25 4.67 -8.59 -11.66
C GLY A 25 4.53 -8.03 -10.24
N ALA A 26 4.46 -6.69 -10.11
CA ALA A 26 4.17 -6.08 -8.82
C ALA A 26 2.77 -6.49 -8.33
N LEU A 27 2.64 -6.64 -7.02
CA LEU A 27 1.44 -7.12 -6.37
C LEU A 27 0.27 -6.16 -6.62
N ALA A 28 -0.85 -6.70 -7.12
CA ALA A 28 -1.92 -5.89 -7.69
C ALA A 28 -2.63 -4.98 -6.67
N GLN A 29 -2.81 -5.52 -5.47
CA GLN A 29 -3.46 -4.89 -4.35
C GLN A 29 -2.84 -5.47 -3.07
N PRO A 30 -1.77 -4.84 -2.56
CA PRO A 30 -1.14 -5.28 -1.31
C PRO A 30 -2.10 -5.13 -0.13
N VAL A 31 -2.09 -6.11 0.75
CA VAL A 31 -2.69 -6.08 2.08
C VAL A 31 -1.56 -6.02 3.08
N LEU A 32 -1.55 -4.96 3.90
CA LEU A 32 -0.62 -4.81 5.02
C LEU A 32 -1.33 -5.26 6.28
N THR A 33 -0.68 -6.13 7.05
CA THR A 33 -1.15 -6.49 8.40
C THR A 33 0.00 -6.40 9.37
N LEU A 34 -0.19 -5.62 10.43
CA LEU A 34 0.76 -5.46 11.53
C LEU A 34 0.37 -6.41 12.66
N PHE A 35 1.35 -7.09 13.24
CA PHE A 35 1.16 -8.03 14.33
C PHE A 35 1.99 -7.69 15.56
N VAL A 36 1.46 -8.07 16.73
CA VAL A 36 2.20 -8.25 17.99
C VAL A 36 2.18 -9.74 18.31
N GLY A 37 3.33 -10.41 18.23
CA GLY A 37 3.35 -11.87 18.25
C GLY A 37 2.50 -12.44 17.11
N THR A 38 1.41 -13.14 17.45
CA THR A 38 0.45 -13.71 16.48
C THR A 38 -0.82 -12.89 16.33
N GLN A 39 -1.02 -11.83 17.13
CA GLN A 39 -2.23 -11.02 17.11
C GLN A 39 -2.12 -9.91 16.07
N ALA A 40 -3.05 -9.85 15.12
CA ALA A 40 -3.18 -8.72 14.21
C ALA A 40 -3.68 -7.48 14.99
N VAL A 41 -2.97 -6.37 14.87
CA VAL A 41 -3.28 -5.11 15.58
C VAL A 41 -3.67 -3.98 14.63
N ALA A 42 -3.30 -4.07 13.36
CA ALA A 42 -3.77 -3.17 12.30
C ALA A 42 -3.73 -3.87 10.95
N THR A 43 -4.66 -3.55 10.06
CA THR A 43 -4.63 -4.03 8.67
C THR A 43 -5.17 -2.97 7.73
N ASN A 44 -4.66 -2.95 6.50
CA ASN A 44 -5.18 -2.11 5.45
C ASN A 44 -4.96 -2.73 4.07
N THR A 45 -5.91 -2.53 3.16
CA THR A 45 -5.87 -3.01 1.77
C THR A 45 -5.82 -1.88 0.75
N THR A 46 -6.22 -0.66 1.13
CA THR A 46 -6.20 0.52 0.26
C THR A 46 -6.12 1.75 1.15
N TRP A 47 -4.99 2.46 1.08
CA TRP A 47 -4.69 3.57 1.99
C TRP A 47 -5.79 4.65 2.02
N SER A 48 -6.39 4.95 0.86
CA SER A 48 -7.40 6.00 0.70
C SER A 48 -8.77 5.63 1.30
N SER A 49 -8.99 4.36 1.66
CA SER A 49 -10.20 3.91 2.35
C SER A 49 -10.14 4.07 3.87
N ALA A 50 -8.96 4.36 4.42
CA ALA A 50 -8.78 4.55 5.85
C ALA A 50 -9.37 5.91 6.30
N LEU A 51 -9.92 5.97 7.52
CA LEU A 51 -10.45 7.21 8.10
C LEU A 51 -9.40 8.32 8.19
N ASN A 52 -8.13 7.95 8.33
CA ASN A 52 -6.98 8.86 8.43
C ASN A 52 -6.20 8.98 7.11
N ALA A 53 -6.84 8.78 5.96
CA ALA A 53 -6.19 8.89 4.65
C ALA A 53 -5.54 10.26 4.41
N ALA A 54 -6.14 11.34 4.94
CA ALA A 54 -5.60 12.68 4.82
C ALA A 54 -4.26 12.83 5.56
N GLU A 55 -4.15 12.26 6.76
CA GLU A 55 -2.93 12.24 7.56
C GLU A 55 -1.87 11.35 6.92
N ILE A 56 -2.23 10.17 6.41
CA ILE A 56 -1.32 9.29 5.66
C ILE A 56 -0.67 10.08 4.52
N ARG A 57 -1.48 10.76 3.69
CA ARG A 57 -0.97 11.57 2.58
C ARG A 57 -0.03 12.69 3.02
N ALA A 58 -0.35 13.36 4.12
CA ALA A 58 0.49 14.43 4.64
C ALA A 58 1.84 13.89 5.14
N VAL A 59 1.80 12.81 5.92
CA VAL A 59 2.99 12.19 6.52
C VAL A 59 3.90 11.56 5.47
N THR A 60 3.37 10.86 4.46
CA THR A 60 4.17 10.30 3.35
C THR A 60 5.09 11.35 2.72
N ARG A 61 4.60 12.58 2.54
CA ARG A 61 5.41 13.69 2.02
C ARG A 61 6.44 14.19 3.03
N ALA A 62 6.04 14.28 4.31
CA ALA A 62 6.90 14.80 5.37
C ALA A 62 8.09 13.88 5.68
N VAL A 63 7.90 12.56 5.64
CA VAL A 63 8.95 11.57 5.95
C VAL A 63 9.81 11.19 4.75
N GLY A 64 9.57 11.79 3.58
CA GLY A 64 10.31 11.51 2.35
C GLY A 64 10.02 10.12 1.75
N ALA A 65 8.86 9.55 2.07
CA ALA A 65 8.41 8.30 1.47
C ALA A 65 8.11 8.48 -0.02
N PHE A 66 8.06 7.38 -0.77
CA PHE A 66 7.65 7.48 -2.17
C PHE A 66 6.24 8.08 -2.28
N PRO A 67 6.00 8.93 -3.30
CA PRO A 67 4.69 9.54 -3.48
C PRO A 67 3.61 8.47 -3.61
N ILE A 68 2.62 8.53 -2.71
CA ILE A 68 1.44 7.69 -2.77
C ILE A 68 0.40 8.36 -3.68
N ALA A 69 -0.02 7.67 -4.74
CA ALA A 69 -0.95 8.23 -5.72
C ALA A 69 -2.41 8.09 -5.24
N GLU A 70 -3.22 9.14 -5.40
CA GLU A 70 -4.63 9.20 -4.93
C GLU A 70 -5.48 8.01 -5.38
N ASP A 71 -5.34 7.60 -6.64
CA ASP A 71 -6.15 6.51 -7.23
C ASP A 71 -5.45 5.14 -7.18
N SER A 72 -4.35 5.02 -6.42
CA SER A 72 -3.62 3.75 -6.29
C SER A 72 -4.35 2.74 -5.40
N ARG A 73 -4.07 1.46 -5.64
CA ARG A 73 -4.44 0.35 -4.74
C ARG A 73 -3.37 0.04 -3.71
N ASP A 74 -2.44 0.97 -3.49
CA ASP A 74 -1.38 0.80 -2.51
C ASP A 74 -1.97 0.75 -1.10
N SER A 75 -1.22 0.17 -0.16
CA SER A 75 -1.64 0.08 1.24
C SER A 75 -0.63 0.78 2.12
N ALA A 76 -1.14 1.48 3.13
CA ALA A 76 -0.33 2.20 4.11
C ALA A 76 -1.03 2.16 5.47
N LEU A 77 -0.22 2.13 6.53
CA LEU A 77 -0.66 2.23 7.91
C LEU A 77 0.07 3.40 8.56
N LEU A 78 -0.67 4.28 9.23
CA LEU A 78 -0.14 5.29 10.14
C LEU A 78 -0.62 4.96 11.54
N VAL A 79 0.29 4.51 12.39
CA VAL A 79 -0.01 3.97 13.72
C VAL A 79 0.98 4.50 14.76
N THR A 80 0.50 4.73 15.98
CA THR A 80 1.33 4.97 17.16
C THR A 80 1.44 3.68 17.94
N LEU A 81 2.67 3.21 18.16
CA LEU A 81 2.92 1.93 18.82
C LEU A 81 3.68 2.16 20.12
N PRO A 82 3.29 1.51 21.23
CA PRO A 82 4.16 1.37 22.39
C PRO A 82 5.50 0.70 21.99
N PRO A 83 6.59 0.90 22.75
CA PRO A 83 7.84 0.19 22.52
C PRO A 83 7.63 -1.33 22.56
N GLY A 84 8.13 -2.04 21.55
CA GLY A 84 7.97 -3.48 21.46
C GLY A 84 8.40 -4.04 20.11
N ALA A 85 8.35 -5.37 19.98
CA ALA A 85 8.59 -6.07 18.74
C ALA A 85 7.30 -6.26 17.95
N TYR A 86 7.30 -5.82 16.70
CA TYR A 86 6.18 -5.92 15.76
C TYR A 86 6.65 -6.57 14.47
N THR A 87 5.76 -7.29 13.81
CA THR A 87 6.00 -7.81 12.45
C THR A 87 4.99 -7.22 11.49
N LEU A 88 5.48 -6.73 10.35
CA LEU A 88 4.65 -6.32 9.23
C LEU A 88 4.64 -7.45 8.21
N GLN A 89 3.45 -7.92 7.84
CA GLN A 89 3.26 -8.91 6.79
C GLN A 89 2.55 -8.27 5.60
N VAL A 90 3.02 -8.61 4.41
CA VAL A 90 2.39 -8.24 3.14
C VAL A 90 1.82 -9.50 2.48
N SER A 91 0.57 -9.43 2.04
CA SER A 91 -0.06 -10.43 1.20
C SER A 91 -0.83 -9.77 0.06
N GLY A 92 -1.26 -10.53 -0.95
CA GLY A 92 -2.18 -10.03 -1.96
C GLY A 92 -3.63 -10.21 -1.54
N ALA A 93 -4.48 -9.24 -1.91
CA ALA A 93 -5.92 -9.42 -1.82
C ALA A 93 -6.36 -10.62 -2.68
N ASN A 94 -7.38 -11.34 -2.22
CA ASN A 94 -7.93 -12.53 -2.90
C ASN A 94 -6.85 -13.59 -3.24
N GLU A 95 -5.91 -13.80 -2.31
CA GLU A 95 -4.82 -14.80 -2.44
C GLU A 95 -3.89 -14.56 -3.63
N THR A 96 -3.87 -13.34 -4.17
CA THR A 96 -2.94 -12.98 -5.24
C THR A 96 -1.50 -12.92 -4.72
N SER A 97 -0.55 -13.10 -5.63
CA SER A 97 0.89 -13.05 -5.35
C SER A 97 1.58 -12.12 -6.34
N GLY A 98 2.75 -11.62 -5.95
CA GLY A 98 3.51 -10.66 -6.73
C GLY A 98 4.61 -10.02 -5.90
N ILE A 99 5.39 -9.14 -6.52
CA ILE A 99 6.48 -8.43 -5.87
C ILE A 99 5.92 -7.19 -5.17
N ALA A 100 6.28 -6.98 -3.91
CA ALA A 100 5.96 -5.76 -3.17
C ALA A 100 7.24 -5.07 -2.72
N LEU A 101 7.22 -3.74 -2.72
CA LEU A 101 8.19 -2.94 -1.97
C LEU A 101 7.55 -2.52 -0.66
N VAL A 102 8.29 -2.63 0.44
CA VAL A 102 7.85 -2.25 1.77
C VAL A 102 8.81 -1.21 2.32
N GLU A 103 8.23 -0.13 2.81
CA GLU A 103 8.96 0.99 3.42
C GLU A 103 8.39 1.23 4.82
N VAL A 104 9.26 1.51 5.79
CA VAL A 104 8.88 1.81 7.18
C VAL A 104 9.59 3.09 7.58
N TYR A 105 8.82 4.04 8.11
CA TYR A 105 9.31 5.35 8.53
C TYR A 105 8.89 5.62 9.95
N GLU A 106 9.77 6.28 10.69
CA GLU A 106 9.42 6.94 11.94
C GLU A 106 8.83 8.31 11.63
N VAL A 107 7.75 8.67 12.31
CA VAL A 107 7.10 9.98 12.20
C VAL A 107 7.51 10.81 13.43
N PRO A 108 8.17 11.97 13.25
CA PRO A 108 8.57 12.84 14.36
C PRO A 108 7.42 13.46 15.15
#